data_AF-A0A662YRU8-F1
#
_entry.id   AF-A0A662YRU8-F1
#
_cell.length_a   1.000
_cell.length_b   1.000
_cell.length_c   1.000
_cell.angle_alpha   90.00
_cell.angle_beta   90.00
_cell.angle_gamma   90.00
#
_symmetry.space_group_name_H-M   'P 1'
#
loop_
_entity.id
_entity.type
_entity.pdbx_description
1 polymer ?
#
loop_
_entity_poly.entity_id
_entity_poly.type
_entity_poly.pdbx_seq_one_letter_code
_entity_poly.pdbx_strand_id
1 'polypeptide(L)'
;MLVKLICDMYKSQEERFAFLAEWYDPNAALLRQYQFLFYPKDRSVEMFDMKNHRTFLRRTKYDDINLQDLFVGNRLNVFSRQLHLIEYGDQYTANKLGSRKEKKEALDFYAEHQSKSFFNNLVQFITSGPVVAMEILGDEAVTAWRRLLGPTDSSVARNEAPDSVRANFGTDGTKNAGHGSDSLASAARELEFFFPSTGRGPSNTAKYSDCTCCLIKPHAITEELTGKILNAISDAGFEISALQMFILDRANAEEFYEIYKGVVAEYTGMVAELCSGPCMALEIHGSEAPKTFREFCGPADPRLEERQVPHLLYLFTEDVPEYYKEEGDIVIENYGYFIRGASTTFSAVHRWVSAIHVPRGLYMFL
;
A
#
# COMPACT_ATOMS: atom_id res chain seq x y z
N MET A 1 -31.80 23.42 -30.67
CA MET A 1 -31.00 24.36 -29.87
C MET A 1 -30.41 23.68 -28.63
N LEU A 2 -31.21 22.95 -27.83
CA LEU A 2 -30.74 22.19 -26.66
C LEU A 2 -29.68 21.11 -26.98
N VAL A 3 -29.83 20.36 -28.07
CA VAL A 3 -28.85 19.32 -28.47
C VAL A 3 -27.51 19.91 -28.91
N LYS A 4 -27.51 21.12 -29.49
CA LYS A 4 -26.30 21.85 -29.85
C LYS A 4 -25.59 22.43 -28.61
N LEU A 5 -26.37 22.91 -27.64
CA LEU A 5 -25.89 23.31 -26.30
C LEU A 5 -25.32 22.12 -25.50
N ILE A 6 -25.93 20.93 -25.58
CA ILE A 6 -25.41 19.71 -24.93
C ILE A 6 -24.16 19.19 -25.66
N CYS A 7 -24.11 19.25 -27.00
CA CYS A 7 -22.90 18.91 -27.76
C CYS A 7 -21.75 19.93 -27.55
N ASP A 8 -22.06 21.22 -27.37
CA ASP A 8 -21.05 22.24 -27.05
C ASP A 8 -20.60 22.15 -25.58
N MET A 9 -21.46 21.68 -24.65
CA MET A 9 -21.09 21.31 -23.27
C MET A 9 -20.28 20.01 -23.18
N TYR A 10 -20.43 19.11 -24.17
CA TYR A 10 -19.61 17.90 -24.37
C TYR A 10 -18.52 18.10 -25.44
N LYS A 11 -18.02 19.33 -25.63
CA LYS A 11 -16.68 19.48 -26.19
C LYS A 11 -15.74 18.73 -25.26
N SER A 12 -15.15 17.64 -25.77
CA SER A 12 -14.17 16.83 -25.06
C SER A 12 -13.24 17.76 -24.27
N GLN A 13 -13.33 17.74 -22.94
CA GLN A 13 -12.32 18.37 -22.10
C GLN A 13 -11.01 17.73 -22.55
N GLU A 14 -10.20 18.50 -23.27
CA GLU A 14 -8.93 18.02 -23.77
C GLU A 14 -8.13 17.56 -22.56
N GLU A 15 -7.64 16.31 -22.60
CA GLU A 15 -6.92 15.74 -21.47
C GLU A 15 -5.78 16.68 -21.08
N ARG A 16 -5.78 17.12 -19.82
CA ARG A 16 -4.79 18.03 -19.25
C ARG A 16 -4.51 17.64 -17.81
N PHE A 17 -3.30 17.94 -17.37
CA PHE A 17 -2.87 17.76 -15.99
C PHE A 17 -2.53 19.11 -15.36
N ALA A 18 -3.15 19.41 -14.23
CA ALA A 18 -3.01 20.67 -13.52
C ALA A 18 -2.23 20.50 -12.22
N PHE A 19 -1.35 21.46 -11.92
CA PHE A 19 -0.54 21.50 -10.70
C PHE A 19 -0.51 22.91 -10.14
N LEU A 20 -0.45 23.04 -8.81
CA LEU A 20 0.08 24.25 -8.19
C LEU A 20 1.60 24.15 -8.22
N ALA A 21 2.26 25.16 -8.81
CA ALA A 21 3.70 25.21 -8.95
C ALA A 21 4.28 26.47 -8.32
N GLU A 22 5.39 26.33 -7.62
CA GLU A 22 6.17 27.42 -7.07
C GLU A 22 7.40 27.72 -7.92
N TRP A 23 7.68 29.00 -8.11
CA TRP A 23 8.89 29.47 -8.75
C TRP A 23 9.48 30.61 -7.95
N TYR A 24 10.77 30.53 -7.64
CA TYR A 24 11.52 31.64 -7.06
C TYR A 24 11.96 32.60 -8.16
N ASP A 25 11.47 33.84 -8.10
CA ASP A 25 11.84 34.93 -9.00
C ASP A 25 13.09 35.64 -8.44
N PRO A 26 14.28 35.41 -9.01
CA PRO A 26 15.53 35.99 -8.47
C PRO A 26 15.57 37.51 -8.60
N ASN A 27 14.84 38.11 -9.55
CA ASN A 27 14.83 39.56 -9.74
C ASN A 27 13.95 40.25 -8.69
N ALA A 28 12.84 39.62 -8.31
CA ALA A 28 11.93 40.15 -7.30
C ALA A 28 12.24 39.64 -5.87
N ALA A 29 13.16 38.68 -5.75
CA ALA A 29 13.47 37.95 -4.52
C ALA A 29 12.23 37.36 -3.82
N LEU A 30 11.26 36.89 -4.61
CA LEU A 30 9.96 36.43 -4.13
C LEU A 30 9.59 35.06 -4.71
N LEU A 31 8.96 34.25 -3.89
CA LEU A 31 8.34 33.00 -4.32
C LEU A 31 6.95 33.31 -4.91
N ARG A 32 6.70 32.81 -6.12
CA ARG A 32 5.43 33.00 -6.84
C ARG A 32 4.76 31.65 -7.07
N GLN A 33 3.45 31.62 -6.90
CA GLN A 33 2.62 30.45 -7.17
C GLN A 33 1.88 30.62 -8.49
N TYR A 34 1.90 29.54 -9.28
CA TYR A 34 1.25 29.46 -10.58
C TYR A 34 0.43 28.18 -10.66
N GLN A 35 -0.69 28.24 -11.36
CA GLN A 35 -1.30 27.02 -11.87
C GLN A 35 -0.56 26.62 -13.16
N PHE A 36 0.13 25.50 -13.11
CA PHE A 36 0.81 24.90 -14.25
C PHE A 36 -0.10 23.85 -14.89
N LEU A 37 -0.25 23.92 -16.21
CA LEU A 37 -1.07 23.01 -17.01
C LEU A 37 -0.19 22.33 -18.05
N PHE A 38 -0.32 21.01 -18.17
CA PHE A 38 0.33 20.21 -19.21
C PHE A 38 -0.70 19.49 -20.07
N TYR A 39 -0.53 19.55 -21.39
CA TYR A 39 -1.40 18.94 -22.39
C TYR A 39 -0.66 17.79 -23.09
N PRO A 40 -0.91 16.51 -22.72
CA PRO A 40 -0.19 15.37 -23.28
C PRO A 40 -0.32 15.21 -24.78
N LYS A 41 -1.48 15.56 -25.34
CA LYS A 41 -1.80 15.33 -26.76
C LYS A 41 -0.85 16.04 -27.72
N ASP A 42 -0.46 17.26 -27.38
CA ASP A 42 0.41 18.10 -28.21
C ASP A 42 1.71 18.51 -27.52
N ARG A 43 1.93 18.01 -26.29
CA ARG A 43 3.11 18.28 -25.44
C ARG A 43 3.30 19.78 -25.21
N SER A 44 2.20 20.48 -24.95
CA SER A 44 2.22 21.91 -24.62
C SER A 44 2.03 22.17 -23.13
N VAL A 45 2.52 23.32 -22.69
CA VAL A 45 2.41 23.80 -21.30
C VAL A 45 1.80 25.19 -21.25
N GLU A 46 1.06 25.47 -20.19
CA GLU A 46 0.48 26.78 -19.89
C GLU A 46 0.67 27.11 -18.40
N MET A 47 0.86 28.39 -18.07
CA MET A 47 0.96 28.84 -16.69
C MET A 47 0.05 30.02 -16.44
N PHE A 48 -0.70 29.96 -15.34
CA PHE A 48 -1.61 30.99 -14.89
C PHE A 48 -1.19 31.55 -13.53
N ASP A 49 -1.07 32.87 -13.42
CA ASP A 49 -0.81 33.57 -12.17
C ASP A 49 -2.11 33.63 -11.36
N MET A 50 -2.18 32.83 -10.30
CA MET A 50 -3.38 32.68 -9.48
C MET A 50 -3.68 33.95 -8.67
N LYS A 51 -2.66 34.72 -8.29
CA LYS A 51 -2.82 35.92 -7.46
C LYS A 51 -3.36 37.09 -8.28
N ASN A 52 -2.87 37.23 -9.50
CA ASN A 52 -3.23 38.35 -10.37
C ASN A 52 -4.27 37.97 -11.44
N HIS A 53 -4.79 36.74 -11.40
CA HIS A 53 -5.77 36.19 -12.34
C HIS A 53 -5.43 36.45 -13.81
N ARG A 54 -4.17 36.23 -14.19
CA ARG A 54 -3.69 36.47 -15.56
C ARG A 54 -2.81 35.34 -16.07
N THR A 55 -2.85 35.10 -17.37
CA THR A 55 -1.92 34.17 -18.01
C THR A 55 -0.49 34.68 -17.87
N PHE A 56 0.38 33.84 -17.34
CA PHE A 56 1.81 34.10 -17.22
C PHE A 56 2.58 33.54 -18.43
N LEU A 57 2.27 32.31 -18.80
CA LEU A 57 2.78 31.66 -20.01
C LEU A 57 1.58 31.13 -20.79
N ARG A 58 1.39 31.61 -22.02
CA ARG A 58 0.34 31.08 -22.92
C ARG A 58 0.70 29.65 -23.35
N ARG A 59 -0.32 28.84 -23.67
CA ARG A 59 -0.13 27.47 -24.18
C ARG A 59 0.92 27.43 -25.29
N THR A 60 2.06 26.84 -24.96
CA THR A 60 3.24 26.80 -25.84
C THR A 60 3.76 25.37 -25.86
N LYS A 61 4.09 24.87 -27.05
CA LYS A 61 4.68 23.54 -27.20
C LYS A 61 6.04 23.48 -26.47
N TYR A 62 6.26 22.45 -25.68
CA TYR A 62 7.47 22.27 -24.88
C TYR A 62 7.79 20.78 -24.75
N ASP A 63 8.60 20.27 -25.68
CA ASP A 63 8.85 18.84 -25.84
C ASP A 63 9.75 18.23 -24.74
N ASP A 64 10.42 19.08 -23.94
CA ASP A 64 11.36 18.67 -22.88
C ASP A 64 10.69 18.17 -21.58
N ILE A 65 9.35 18.20 -21.52
CA ILE A 65 8.58 17.64 -20.39
C ILE A 65 7.87 16.38 -20.85
N ASN A 66 8.07 15.29 -20.10
CA ASN A 66 7.40 14.03 -20.29
C ASN A 66 6.34 13.81 -19.22
N LEU A 67 5.36 12.94 -19.51
CA LEU A 67 4.33 12.56 -18.53
C LEU A 67 4.94 12.09 -17.21
N GLN A 68 6.02 11.31 -17.26
CA GLN A 68 6.73 10.80 -16.08
C GLN A 68 7.27 11.89 -15.14
N ASP A 69 7.48 13.11 -15.64
CA ASP A 69 8.03 14.24 -14.87
C ASP A 69 6.94 14.98 -14.07
N LEU A 70 5.65 14.78 -14.40
CA LEU A 70 4.55 15.54 -13.82
C LEU A 70 4.07 15.00 -12.46
N PHE A 71 4.91 15.01 -11.43
CA PHE A 71 4.54 14.60 -10.07
C PHE A 71 4.73 15.69 -9.03
N VAL A 72 3.88 15.66 -7.99
CA VAL A 72 4.03 16.50 -6.80
C VAL A 72 5.39 16.23 -6.14
N GLY A 73 6.16 17.27 -5.90
CA GLY A 73 7.53 17.26 -5.42
C GLY A 73 8.60 17.40 -6.52
N ASN A 74 8.26 17.17 -7.80
CA ASN A 74 9.25 17.33 -8.87
C ASN A 74 9.61 18.79 -9.12
N ARG A 75 10.83 19.03 -9.61
CA ARG A 75 11.27 20.32 -10.15
C ARG A 75 11.41 20.24 -11.66
N LEU A 76 10.54 20.96 -12.38
CA LEU A 76 10.55 21.05 -13.84
C LEU A 76 11.29 22.29 -14.31
N ASN A 77 12.07 22.17 -15.37
CA ASN A 77 12.65 23.33 -16.05
C ASN A 77 11.77 23.74 -17.24
N VAL A 78 11.16 24.92 -17.15
CA VAL A 78 10.32 25.49 -18.22
C VAL A 78 10.88 26.85 -18.64
N PHE A 79 11.45 26.95 -19.84
CA PHE A 79 12.09 28.17 -20.35
C PHE A 79 13.06 28.80 -19.33
N SER A 80 13.99 27.97 -18.83
CA SER A 80 15.00 28.34 -17.81
C SER A 80 14.44 28.76 -16.44
N ARG A 81 13.18 28.43 -16.13
CA ARG A 81 12.58 28.58 -14.81
C ARG A 81 12.41 27.22 -14.17
N GLN A 82 12.96 27.03 -12.97
CA GLN A 82 12.81 25.81 -12.19
C GLN A 82 11.51 25.90 -11.38
N LEU A 83 10.46 25.27 -11.87
CA LEU A 83 9.15 25.18 -11.24
C LEU A 83 9.11 23.98 -10.30
N HIS A 84 8.77 24.18 -9.04
CA HIS A 84 8.54 23.12 -8.07
C HIS A 84 7.04 22.79 -8.02
N LEU A 85 6.63 21.57 -8.35
CA LEU A 85 5.23 21.15 -8.30
C LEU A 85 4.84 20.81 -6.85
N ILE A 86 3.92 21.56 -6.24
CA ILE A 86 3.62 21.48 -4.80
C ILE A 86 2.42 20.59 -4.51
N GLU A 87 1.39 20.66 -5.36
CA GLU A 87 0.16 19.90 -5.24
C GLU A 87 -0.54 19.76 -6.60
N TYR A 88 -1.52 18.86 -6.67
CA TYR A 88 -2.37 18.74 -7.85
C TYR A 88 -3.36 19.90 -7.91
N GLY A 89 -3.54 20.47 -9.10
CA GLY A 89 -4.43 21.60 -9.33
C GLY A 89 -5.90 21.24 -9.49
N ASP A 90 -6.23 19.94 -9.63
CA ASP A 90 -7.59 19.41 -9.65
C ASP A 90 -7.66 17.90 -9.29
N GLN A 91 -8.87 17.44 -8.95
CA GLN A 91 -9.12 16.05 -8.55
C GLN A 91 -8.88 15.04 -9.70
N TYR A 92 -9.12 15.46 -10.94
CA TYR A 92 -8.87 14.61 -12.11
C TYR A 92 -7.39 14.24 -12.21
N THR A 93 -6.52 15.26 -12.10
CA THR A 93 -5.07 15.09 -12.11
C THR A 93 -4.62 14.26 -10.91
N ALA A 94 -5.16 14.52 -9.72
CA ALA A 94 -4.86 13.74 -8.53
C ALA A 94 -5.23 12.26 -8.69
N ASN A 95 -6.39 11.94 -9.28
CA ASN A 95 -6.80 10.54 -9.49
C ASN A 95 -5.98 9.85 -10.57
N LYS A 96 -5.61 10.57 -11.64
CA LYS A 96 -4.84 10.03 -12.76
C LYS A 96 -3.35 9.86 -12.46
N LEU A 97 -2.81 10.75 -11.64
CA LEU A 97 -1.38 10.87 -11.38
C LEU A 97 -1.03 10.59 -9.91
N GLY A 98 -2.01 10.32 -9.04
CA GLY A 98 -1.88 10.19 -7.59
C GLY A 98 -0.91 9.13 -7.08
N SER A 99 -0.66 8.08 -7.86
CA SER A 99 0.41 7.10 -7.58
C SER A 99 1.79 7.76 -7.45
N ARG A 100 1.94 9.02 -7.85
CA ARG A 100 3.19 9.76 -7.67
C ARG A 100 3.46 10.25 -6.24
N LYS A 101 2.55 10.07 -5.27
CA LYS A 101 2.89 10.20 -3.83
C LYS A 101 3.98 9.19 -3.45
N GLU A 102 3.83 7.95 -3.94
CA GLU A 102 4.83 6.88 -3.82
C GLU A 102 6.16 7.29 -4.49
N LYS A 103 6.07 8.06 -5.59
CA LYS A 103 7.25 8.63 -6.24
C LYS A 103 7.96 9.70 -5.42
N LYS A 104 7.23 10.57 -4.73
CA LYS A 104 7.83 11.51 -3.77
C LYS A 104 8.49 10.77 -2.62
N GLU A 105 7.79 9.81 -2.03
CA GLU A 105 8.29 8.93 -0.97
C GLU A 105 9.58 8.21 -1.41
N ALA A 106 9.61 7.67 -2.63
CA ALA A 106 10.83 7.06 -3.21
C ALA A 106 11.98 8.06 -3.44
N LEU A 107 11.69 9.30 -3.82
CA LEU A 107 12.70 10.35 -4.00
C LEU A 107 13.29 10.81 -2.68
N ASP A 108 12.45 10.92 -1.65
CA ASP A 108 12.87 11.26 -0.29
C ASP A 108 13.72 10.12 0.29
N PHE A 109 13.30 8.86 0.07
CA PHE A 109 14.04 7.67 0.51
C PHE A 109 15.43 7.57 -0.14
N TYR A 110 15.53 7.75 -1.47
CA TYR A 110 16.80 7.67 -2.19
C TYR A 110 17.53 9.01 -2.33
N ALA A 111 17.22 10.00 -1.49
CA ALA A 111 17.73 11.37 -1.64
C ALA A 111 19.28 11.45 -1.71
N GLU A 112 19.99 10.57 -1.01
CA GLU A 112 21.45 10.47 -1.05
C GLU A 112 22.03 10.06 -2.43
N HIS A 113 21.19 9.50 -3.30
CA HIS A 113 21.55 9.09 -4.65
C HIS A 113 21.13 10.09 -5.73
N GLN A 114 20.54 11.25 -5.39
CA GLN A 114 20.00 12.22 -6.37
C GLN A 114 21.00 12.67 -7.45
N SER A 115 22.30 12.66 -7.16
CA SER A 115 23.35 13.04 -8.12
C SER A 115 23.83 11.89 -9.02
N LYS A 116 23.35 10.67 -8.80
CA LYS A 116 23.78 9.47 -9.54
C LYS A 116 22.99 9.31 -10.83
N SER A 117 23.66 8.90 -11.90
CA SER A 117 23.06 8.71 -13.22
C SER A 117 21.93 7.67 -13.25
N PHE A 118 21.95 6.71 -12.33
CA PHE A 118 20.93 5.65 -12.22
C PHE A 118 19.73 6.02 -11.34
N PHE A 119 19.74 7.17 -10.67
CA PHE A 119 18.74 7.56 -9.67
C PHE A 119 17.31 7.55 -10.21
N ASN A 120 17.08 8.13 -11.38
CA ASN A 120 15.74 8.19 -11.98
C ASN A 120 15.20 6.80 -12.33
N ASN A 121 16.06 5.90 -12.81
CA ASN A 121 15.68 4.53 -13.12
C ASN A 121 15.37 3.74 -11.85
N LEU A 122 16.13 3.95 -10.78
CA LEU A 122 15.89 3.33 -9.48
C LEU A 122 14.54 3.77 -8.88
N VAL A 123 14.25 5.06 -8.91
CA VAL A 123 12.97 5.61 -8.45
C VAL A 123 11.82 5.07 -9.30
N GLN A 124 11.97 5.03 -10.62
CA GLN A 124 10.94 4.45 -11.50
C GLN A 124 10.68 2.98 -11.18
N PHE A 125 11.73 2.21 -10.91
CA PHE A 125 11.61 0.79 -10.59
C PHE A 125 10.94 0.56 -9.24
N ILE A 126 11.37 1.24 -8.17
CA ILE A 126 10.82 1.02 -6.82
C ILE A 126 9.33 1.43 -6.73
N THR A 127 8.90 2.37 -7.57
CA THR A 127 7.49 2.81 -7.64
C THR A 127 6.65 2.00 -8.63
N SER A 128 7.21 0.96 -9.27
CA SER A 128 6.49 0.20 -10.31
C SER A 128 5.58 -0.90 -9.76
N GLY A 129 5.67 -1.19 -8.45
CA GLY A 129 4.88 -2.19 -7.79
C GLY A 129 5.02 -2.11 -6.26
N PRO A 130 4.28 -2.97 -5.53
CA PRO A 130 4.35 -3.01 -4.07
C PRO A 130 5.75 -3.45 -3.60
N VAL A 131 6.17 -2.91 -2.46
CA VAL A 131 7.41 -3.28 -1.78
C VAL A 131 7.09 -3.82 -0.41
N VAL A 132 7.89 -4.79 0.05
CA VAL A 132 7.83 -5.28 1.43
C VAL A 132 9.00 -4.68 2.20
N ALA A 133 8.69 -3.86 3.20
CA ALA A 133 9.67 -3.35 4.15
C ALA A 133 9.70 -4.25 5.39
N MET A 134 10.89 -4.56 5.90
CA MET A 134 11.08 -5.39 7.09
C MET A 134 12.18 -4.80 7.97
N GLU A 135 11.91 -4.69 9.27
CA GLU A 135 12.96 -4.52 10.27
C GLU A 135 13.52 -5.90 10.63
N ILE A 136 14.84 -6.07 10.54
CA ILE A 136 15.53 -7.31 10.88
C ILE A 136 16.37 -7.05 12.12
N LEU A 137 16.06 -7.75 13.21
CA LEU A 137 16.80 -7.69 14.47
C LEU A 137 17.71 -8.91 14.60
N GLY A 138 18.94 -8.68 15.07
CA GLY A 138 19.92 -9.73 15.35
C GLY A 138 21.30 -9.16 15.60
N ASP A 139 22.22 -10.02 16.04
CA ASP A 139 23.62 -9.65 16.23
C ASP A 139 24.23 -9.21 14.89
N GLU A 140 24.81 -8.00 14.86
CA GLU A 140 25.38 -7.41 13.65
C GLU A 140 24.40 -7.42 12.45
N ALA A 141 23.10 -7.19 12.70
CA ALA A 141 22.01 -7.36 11.73
C ALA A 141 22.29 -6.75 10.35
N VAL A 142 22.81 -5.51 10.28
CA VAL A 142 23.16 -4.84 9.03
C VAL A 142 24.19 -5.66 8.25
N THR A 143 25.28 -6.08 8.90
CA THR A 143 26.34 -6.87 8.27
C THR A 143 25.84 -8.26 7.87
N ALA A 144 25.08 -8.91 8.76
CA ALA A 144 24.53 -10.24 8.53
C ALA A 144 23.56 -10.25 7.34
N TRP A 145 22.65 -9.28 7.26
CA TRP A 145 21.71 -9.12 6.16
C TRP A 145 22.41 -8.84 4.83
N ARG A 146 23.40 -7.93 4.82
CA ARG A 146 24.19 -7.65 3.61
C ARG A 146 24.95 -8.87 3.09
N ARG A 147 25.49 -9.69 4.00
CA ARG A 147 26.14 -10.96 3.64
C ARG A 147 25.14 -11.93 3.01
N LEU A 148 23.93 -12.04 3.57
CA LEU A 148 22.87 -12.90 3.04
C LEU A 148 22.35 -12.41 1.68
N LEU A 149 22.27 -11.10 1.48
CA LEU A 149 21.94 -10.49 0.19
C LEU A 149 22.98 -10.82 -0.89
N GLY A 150 24.27 -10.67 -0.57
CA GLY A 150 25.37 -10.80 -1.52
C GLY A 150 25.58 -9.53 -2.37
N PRO A 151 26.46 -9.60 -3.39
CA PRO A 151 26.80 -8.47 -4.27
C PRO A 151 25.57 -7.79 -4.90
N THR A 152 25.61 -6.46 -5.06
CA THR A 152 24.48 -5.68 -5.60
C THR A 152 24.08 -6.10 -7.01
N ASP A 153 25.05 -6.43 -7.85
CA ASP A 153 24.78 -6.97 -9.18
C ASP A 153 24.52 -8.48 -9.09
N SER A 154 23.32 -8.88 -9.51
CA SER A 154 22.87 -10.28 -9.44
C SER A 154 23.72 -11.24 -10.27
N SER A 155 24.35 -10.76 -11.36
CA SER A 155 25.27 -11.59 -12.15
C SER A 155 26.59 -11.83 -11.43
N VAL A 156 27.08 -10.84 -10.69
CA VAL A 156 28.26 -11.00 -9.81
C VAL A 156 27.90 -11.91 -8.64
N ALA A 157 26.73 -11.73 -8.04
CA ALA A 157 26.25 -12.54 -6.93
C ALA A 157 26.18 -14.04 -7.30
N ARG A 158 25.68 -14.39 -8.49
CA ARG A 158 25.67 -15.78 -8.97
C ARG A 158 27.05 -16.44 -9.04
N ASN A 159 28.12 -15.67 -9.23
CA ASN A 159 29.49 -16.19 -9.29
C ASN A 159 30.15 -16.22 -7.91
N GLU A 160 30.02 -15.15 -7.13
CA GLU A 160 30.75 -14.97 -5.87
C GLU A 160 30.02 -15.53 -4.64
N ALA A 161 28.69 -15.56 -4.67
CA ALA A 161 27.83 -15.98 -3.57
C ALA A 161 26.54 -16.64 -4.12
N PRO A 162 26.62 -17.84 -4.72
CA PRO A 162 25.52 -18.46 -5.47
C PRO A 162 24.27 -18.74 -4.62
N ASP A 163 24.43 -18.92 -3.31
CA ASP A 163 23.32 -19.15 -2.39
C ASP A 163 22.69 -17.85 -1.85
N SER A 164 23.18 -16.68 -2.27
CA SER A 164 22.67 -15.39 -1.78
C SER A 164 21.28 -15.07 -2.31
N VAL A 165 20.55 -14.20 -1.61
CA VAL A 165 19.21 -13.74 -2.04
C VAL A 165 19.27 -13.12 -3.44
N ARG A 166 20.27 -12.29 -3.71
CA ARG A 166 20.43 -11.63 -5.02
C ARG A 166 20.83 -12.59 -6.13
N ALA A 167 21.57 -13.66 -5.82
CA ALA A 167 21.89 -14.69 -6.80
C ALA A 167 20.65 -15.50 -7.21
N ASN A 168 19.82 -15.87 -6.22
CA ASN A 168 18.66 -16.73 -6.40
C ASN A 168 17.42 -16.02 -6.97
N PHE A 169 17.19 -14.76 -6.56
CA PHE A 169 15.95 -14.04 -6.90
C PHE A 169 16.18 -12.77 -7.72
N GLY A 170 17.43 -12.34 -7.89
CA GLY A 170 17.80 -11.12 -8.62
C GLY A 170 18.03 -11.36 -10.12
N THR A 171 17.66 -10.35 -10.93
CA THR A 171 17.86 -10.34 -12.39
C THR A 171 19.13 -9.60 -12.78
N ASP A 172 19.27 -8.34 -12.32
CA ASP A 172 20.37 -7.42 -12.67
C ASP A 172 20.73 -6.52 -11.47
N GLY A 173 21.54 -5.47 -11.69
CA GLY A 173 21.95 -4.53 -10.63
C GLY A 173 20.85 -3.58 -10.12
N THR A 174 19.76 -3.40 -10.87
CA THR A 174 18.58 -2.62 -10.44
C THR A 174 17.51 -3.55 -9.84
N LYS A 175 17.19 -4.64 -10.53
CA LYS A 175 16.22 -5.67 -10.12
C LYS A 175 16.90 -6.77 -9.33
N ASN A 176 17.41 -6.43 -8.16
CA ASN A 176 18.25 -7.32 -7.35
C ASN A 176 17.50 -8.03 -6.20
N ALA A 177 16.17 -8.06 -6.22
CA ALA A 177 15.30 -8.67 -5.21
C ALA A 177 15.30 -8.06 -3.80
N GLY A 178 16.41 -7.47 -3.32
CA GLY A 178 16.50 -7.01 -1.94
C GLY A 178 17.42 -5.80 -1.72
N HIS A 179 16.90 -4.86 -0.93
CA HIS A 179 17.63 -3.71 -0.39
C HIS A 179 18.14 -4.03 1.02
N GLY A 180 19.28 -3.43 1.38
CA GLY A 180 19.84 -3.54 2.71
C GLY A 180 20.74 -2.34 2.99
N SER A 181 20.42 -1.64 4.06
CA SER A 181 21.17 -0.50 4.60
C SER A 181 22.67 -0.80 4.65
N ASP A 182 23.52 0.19 4.38
CA ASP A 182 24.98 0.01 4.35
C ASP A 182 25.66 0.33 5.68
N SER A 183 24.92 0.95 6.60
CA SER A 183 25.40 1.45 7.88
C SER A 183 24.26 1.54 8.88
N LEU A 184 24.58 1.55 10.18
CA LEU A 184 23.60 1.76 11.24
C LEU A 184 22.89 3.12 11.09
N ALA A 185 23.62 4.14 10.62
CA ALA A 185 23.05 5.46 10.40
C ALA A 185 22.02 5.46 9.26
N SER A 186 22.27 4.74 8.15
CA SER A 186 21.29 4.61 7.08
C SER A 186 20.10 3.77 7.53
N ALA A 187 20.35 2.65 8.21
CA ALA A 187 19.30 1.80 8.78
C ALA A 187 18.34 2.59 9.68
N ALA A 188 18.84 3.42 10.59
CA ALA A 188 17.99 4.24 11.47
C ALA A 188 17.10 5.23 10.68
N ARG A 189 17.63 5.87 9.63
CA ARG A 189 16.83 6.77 8.78
C ARG A 189 15.78 6.02 7.97
N GLU A 190 16.16 4.89 7.38
CA GLU A 190 15.30 4.04 6.57
C GLU A 190 14.16 3.43 7.43
N LEU A 191 14.48 2.99 8.65
CA LEU A 191 13.49 2.50 9.62
C LEU A 191 12.53 3.60 10.06
N GLU A 192 13.01 4.81 10.40
CA GLU A 192 12.09 5.91 10.73
C GLU A 192 11.21 6.32 9.54
N PHE A 193 11.69 6.12 8.31
CA PHE A 193 10.87 6.36 7.12
C PHE A 193 9.74 5.33 6.97
N PHE A 194 10.04 4.02 7.04
CA PHE A 194 9.05 2.96 6.85
C PHE A 194 8.19 2.67 8.09
N PHE A 195 8.77 2.80 9.28
CA PHE A 195 8.19 2.50 10.59
C PHE A 195 8.33 3.70 11.56
N PRO A 196 7.78 4.88 11.22
CA PRO A 196 7.98 6.08 12.01
C PRO A 196 7.41 5.95 13.42
N SER A 197 8.18 6.43 14.39
CA SER A 197 7.76 6.56 15.79
C SER A 197 6.49 7.41 15.98
N THR A 198 6.20 8.30 15.02
CA THR A 198 5.04 9.20 15.00
C THR A 198 3.81 8.62 14.30
N GLY A 199 3.91 7.40 13.75
CA GLY A 199 2.79 6.60 13.24
C GLY A 199 2.39 6.83 11.78
N ARG A 200 3.03 7.73 11.03
CA ARG A 200 2.70 7.98 9.61
C ARG A 200 3.81 7.55 8.64
N GLY A 201 3.87 6.25 8.35
CA GLY A 201 4.74 5.70 7.30
C GLY A 201 4.11 5.78 5.91
N PRO A 202 4.74 5.14 4.91
CA PRO A 202 4.15 4.94 3.60
C PRO A 202 2.78 4.27 3.69
N SER A 203 1.91 4.56 2.73
CA SER A 203 0.56 3.98 2.70
C SER A 203 0.61 2.47 2.45
N ASN A 204 -0.30 1.72 3.07
CA ASN A 204 -0.45 0.29 2.78
C ASN A 204 -1.05 0.07 1.39
N THR A 205 -0.93 -1.15 0.87
CA THR A 205 -1.33 -1.54 -0.48
C THR A 205 -2.72 -2.19 -0.55
N ALA A 206 -3.48 -2.16 0.55
CA ALA A 206 -4.78 -2.83 0.63
C ALA A 206 -5.80 -2.16 -0.30
N LYS A 207 -6.55 -2.99 -1.04
CA LYS A 207 -7.50 -2.57 -2.09
C LYS A 207 -8.95 -2.64 -1.62
N TYR A 208 -9.27 -3.49 -0.64
CA TYR A 208 -10.61 -3.72 -0.09
C TYR A 208 -11.69 -4.08 -1.12
N SER A 209 -11.31 -4.75 -2.21
CA SER A 209 -12.23 -5.16 -3.27
C SER A 209 -11.96 -6.61 -3.68
N ASP A 210 -13.00 -7.45 -3.71
CA ASP A 210 -12.89 -8.88 -4.09
C ASP A 210 -11.81 -9.65 -3.30
N CYS A 211 -11.75 -9.36 -1.99
CA CYS A 211 -10.72 -9.89 -1.10
C CYS A 211 -11.28 -10.46 0.20
N THR A 212 -10.43 -11.14 0.95
CA THR A 212 -10.68 -11.58 2.33
C THR A 212 -9.48 -11.28 3.23
N CYS A 213 -9.70 -11.34 4.55
CA CYS A 213 -8.66 -11.10 5.54
C CYS A 213 -8.11 -12.43 6.07
N CYS A 214 -6.79 -12.55 6.10
CA CYS A 214 -6.07 -13.66 6.70
C CYS A 214 -5.28 -13.14 7.90
N LEU A 215 -5.43 -13.75 9.08
CA LEU A 215 -4.64 -13.46 10.26
C LEU A 215 -3.71 -14.61 10.66
N ILE A 216 -2.40 -14.43 10.46
CA ILE A 216 -1.37 -15.31 11.02
C ILE A 216 -1.22 -14.97 12.51
N LYS A 217 -1.53 -15.94 13.37
CA LYS A 217 -1.57 -15.79 14.84
C LYS A 217 -0.18 -15.88 15.48
N PRO A 218 -0.01 -15.41 16.74
CA PRO A 218 1.29 -15.37 17.40
C PRO A 218 2.01 -16.71 17.54
N HIS A 219 1.32 -17.82 17.81
CA HIS A 219 1.99 -19.13 17.85
C HIS A 219 2.68 -19.46 16.51
N ALA A 220 2.03 -19.22 15.37
CA ALA A 220 2.57 -19.53 14.06
C ALA A 220 3.78 -18.65 13.69
N ILE A 221 3.81 -17.41 14.18
CA ILE A 221 4.99 -16.53 14.02
C ILE A 221 6.12 -17.02 14.92
N THR A 222 5.83 -17.39 16.17
CA THR A 222 6.81 -17.87 17.15
C THR A 222 7.42 -19.21 16.73
N GLU A 223 6.65 -20.07 16.07
CA GLU A 223 7.07 -21.34 15.48
C GLU A 223 7.73 -21.18 14.09
N GLU A 224 8.00 -19.95 13.65
CA GLU A 224 8.67 -19.61 12.39
C GLU A 224 7.95 -20.16 11.14
N LEU A 225 6.62 -20.27 11.19
CA LEU A 225 5.80 -20.81 10.10
C LEU A 225 5.39 -19.77 9.06
N THR A 226 5.59 -18.48 9.31
CA THR A 226 5.15 -17.37 8.45
C THR A 226 5.55 -17.56 6.99
N GLY A 227 6.82 -17.87 6.71
CA GLY A 227 7.29 -18.06 5.33
C GLY A 227 6.60 -19.25 4.62
N LYS A 228 6.36 -20.35 5.34
CA LYS A 228 5.65 -21.52 4.80
C LYS A 228 4.19 -21.19 4.50
N ILE A 229 3.55 -20.37 5.35
CA ILE A 229 2.17 -19.91 5.16
C ILE A 229 2.04 -19.05 3.91
N LEU A 230 2.90 -18.05 3.76
CA LEU A 230 2.88 -17.14 2.59
C LEU A 230 3.08 -17.93 1.28
N ASN A 231 3.99 -18.91 1.29
CA ASN A 231 4.21 -19.79 0.14
C ASN A 231 2.97 -20.65 -0.16
N ALA A 232 2.38 -21.30 0.84
CA ALA A 232 1.20 -22.14 0.65
C ALA A 232 0.00 -21.37 0.05
N ILE A 233 -0.23 -20.13 0.52
CA ILE A 233 -1.28 -19.24 -0.01
C ILE A 233 -0.99 -18.92 -1.49
N SER A 234 0.26 -18.59 -1.82
CA SER A 234 0.65 -18.25 -3.20
C SER A 234 0.58 -19.46 -4.13
N ASP A 235 1.00 -20.64 -3.66
CA ASP A 235 0.96 -21.91 -4.41
C ASP A 235 -0.48 -22.37 -4.70
N ALA A 236 -1.44 -21.99 -3.84
CA ALA A 236 -2.87 -22.20 -4.05
C ALA A 236 -3.50 -21.23 -5.06
N GLY A 237 -2.73 -20.27 -5.59
CA GLY A 237 -3.15 -19.33 -6.63
C GLY A 237 -3.83 -18.06 -6.12
N PHE A 238 -3.77 -17.78 -4.82
CA PHE A 238 -4.24 -16.51 -4.26
C PHE A 238 -3.20 -15.40 -4.41
N GLU A 239 -3.66 -14.16 -4.57
CA GLU A 239 -2.78 -12.97 -4.55
C GLU A 239 -2.78 -12.36 -3.14
N ILE A 240 -1.60 -12.15 -2.56
CA ILE A 240 -1.44 -11.35 -1.34
C ILE A 240 -1.20 -9.91 -1.76
N SER A 241 -2.23 -9.07 -1.63
CA SER A 241 -2.18 -7.66 -2.07
C SER A 241 -1.61 -6.73 -1.00
N ALA A 242 -1.74 -7.08 0.29
CA ALA A 242 -1.21 -6.33 1.41
C ALA A 242 -0.88 -7.26 2.58
N LEU A 243 0.12 -6.88 3.38
CA LEU A 243 0.46 -7.55 4.64
C LEU A 243 0.94 -6.55 5.68
N GLN A 244 0.66 -6.83 6.95
CA GLN A 244 1.13 -6.00 8.07
C GLN A 244 1.29 -6.84 9.33
N MET A 245 2.43 -6.68 10.02
CA MET A 245 2.67 -7.26 11.34
C MET A 245 2.37 -6.23 12.44
N PHE A 246 1.71 -6.66 13.52
CA PHE A 246 1.33 -5.82 14.65
C PHE A 246 1.12 -6.64 15.93
N ILE A 247 1.13 -5.97 17.08
CA ILE A 247 0.73 -6.56 18.37
C ILE A 247 -0.65 -6.02 18.70
N LEU A 248 -1.55 -6.92 19.08
CA LEU A 248 -2.91 -6.56 19.45
C LEU A 248 -3.02 -6.40 20.97
N ASP A 249 -3.56 -5.27 21.43
CA ASP A 249 -3.95 -5.15 22.84
C ASP A 249 -5.25 -5.90 23.12
N ARG A 250 -5.53 -6.10 24.42
CA ARG A 250 -6.68 -6.90 24.84
C ARG A 250 -8.02 -6.28 24.45
N ALA A 251 -8.18 -4.97 24.55
CA ALA A 251 -9.45 -4.31 24.23
C ALA A 251 -9.78 -4.50 22.75
N ASN A 252 -8.75 -4.35 21.92
CA ASN A 252 -8.80 -4.52 20.49
C ASN A 252 -9.06 -5.98 20.07
N ALA A 253 -8.46 -6.95 20.76
CA ALA A 253 -8.72 -8.37 20.54
C ALA A 253 -10.15 -8.78 20.94
N GLU A 254 -10.68 -8.22 22.04
CA GLU A 254 -12.06 -8.45 22.48
C GLU A 254 -13.07 -7.84 21.50
N GLU A 255 -12.80 -6.64 20.97
CA GLU A 255 -13.62 -6.03 19.91
C GLU A 255 -13.60 -6.89 18.63
N PHE A 256 -12.41 -7.37 18.22
CA PHE A 256 -12.27 -8.22 17.04
C PHE A 256 -13.06 -9.54 17.16
N TYR A 257 -13.09 -10.15 18.34
CA TYR A 257 -13.81 -11.40 18.58
C TYR A 257 -15.21 -11.24 19.18
N GLU A 258 -15.77 -10.03 19.23
CA GLU A 258 -17.02 -9.74 19.95
C GLU A 258 -18.16 -10.69 19.57
N ILE A 259 -18.26 -11.05 18.28
CA ILE A 259 -19.30 -11.94 17.74
C ILE A 259 -19.26 -13.36 18.33
N TYR A 260 -18.13 -13.78 18.90
CA TYR A 260 -17.95 -15.11 19.50
C TYR A 260 -18.19 -15.11 21.01
N LYS A 261 -18.35 -13.93 21.61
CA LYS A 261 -18.48 -13.76 23.06
C LYS A 261 -19.78 -14.42 23.55
N GLY A 262 -19.64 -15.43 24.40
CA GLY A 262 -20.76 -16.22 24.92
C GLY A 262 -21.34 -17.23 23.92
N VAL A 263 -20.76 -17.33 22.72
CA VAL A 263 -21.13 -18.32 21.69
C VAL A 263 -20.21 -19.53 21.74
N VAL A 264 -18.89 -19.29 21.88
CA VAL A 264 -17.86 -20.35 21.92
C VAL A 264 -17.20 -20.40 23.30
N ALA A 265 -16.92 -21.62 23.78
CA ALA A 265 -16.30 -21.83 25.10
C ALA A 265 -14.85 -21.31 25.14
N GLU A 266 -14.20 -21.31 23.97
CA GLU A 266 -12.81 -20.97 23.75
C GLU A 266 -12.55 -19.46 23.65
N TYR A 267 -13.59 -18.61 23.70
CA TYR A 267 -13.49 -17.16 23.47
C TYR A 267 -12.35 -16.51 24.26
N THR A 268 -12.26 -16.81 25.56
CA THR A 268 -11.20 -16.29 26.44
C THR A 268 -9.80 -16.73 25.98
N GLY A 269 -9.67 -17.97 25.51
CA GLY A 269 -8.43 -18.50 24.95
C GLY A 269 -8.07 -17.87 23.61
N MET A 270 -9.06 -17.62 22.74
CA MET A 270 -8.86 -16.94 21.46
C MET A 270 -8.32 -15.52 21.64
N VAL A 271 -8.92 -14.76 22.56
CA VAL A 271 -8.45 -13.40 22.92
C VAL A 271 -7.04 -13.46 23.50
N ALA A 272 -6.79 -14.39 24.43
CA ALA A 272 -5.48 -14.54 25.06
C ALA A 272 -4.38 -14.89 24.05
N GLU A 273 -4.65 -15.81 23.13
CA GLU A 273 -3.73 -16.19 22.05
C GLU A 273 -3.40 -14.98 21.17
N LEU A 274 -4.41 -14.21 20.75
CA LEU A 274 -4.18 -13.08 19.85
C LEU A 274 -3.41 -11.92 20.51
N CYS A 275 -3.44 -11.82 21.84
CA CYS A 275 -2.66 -10.84 22.61
C CYS A 275 -1.27 -11.36 23.02
N SER A 276 -0.94 -12.62 22.75
CA SER A 276 0.26 -13.26 23.29
C SER A 276 1.57 -12.82 22.63
N GLY A 277 1.49 -12.16 21.47
CA GLY A 277 2.65 -11.69 20.73
C GLY A 277 2.28 -11.02 19.41
N PRO A 278 3.26 -10.84 18.50
CA PRO A 278 3.01 -10.32 17.16
C PRO A 278 2.09 -11.24 16.37
N CYS A 279 1.21 -10.64 15.57
CA CYS A 279 0.40 -11.31 14.57
C CYS A 279 0.57 -10.58 13.23
N MET A 280 0.16 -11.23 12.13
CA MET A 280 0.26 -10.65 10.79
C MET A 280 -1.06 -10.75 10.05
N ALA A 281 -1.63 -9.62 9.64
CA ALA A 281 -2.80 -9.58 8.77
C ALA A 281 -2.36 -9.52 7.31
N LEU A 282 -3.06 -10.27 6.46
CA LEU A 282 -2.90 -10.28 5.01
C LEU A 282 -4.24 -9.95 4.36
N GLU A 283 -4.21 -9.14 3.29
CA GLU A 283 -5.33 -9.03 2.36
C GLU A 283 -5.12 -10.04 1.21
N ILE A 284 -6.10 -10.92 1.04
CA ILE A 284 -6.06 -12.02 0.08
C ILE A 284 -7.06 -11.75 -1.03
N HIS A 285 -6.59 -11.66 -2.26
CA HIS A 285 -7.41 -11.48 -3.46
C HIS A 285 -7.64 -12.80 -4.19
N GLY A 286 -8.83 -12.94 -4.76
CA GLY A 286 -9.22 -14.11 -5.53
C GLY A 286 -10.69 -14.06 -5.98
N SER A 287 -11.08 -14.96 -6.88
CA SER A 287 -12.48 -15.12 -7.25
C SER A 287 -13.26 -15.70 -6.08
N GLU A 288 -14.36 -15.03 -5.69
CA GLU A 288 -15.14 -15.38 -4.48
C GLU A 288 -14.23 -15.56 -3.24
N ALA A 289 -13.22 -14.68 -3.08
CA ALA A 289 -12.11 -14.86 -2.14
C ALA A 289 -12.52 -15.36 -0.74
N PRO A 290 -13.57 -14.85 -0.06
CA PRO A 290 -13.95 -15.38 1.25
C PRO A 290 -14.30 -16.87 1.24
N LYS A 291 -15.02 -17.34 0.22
CA LYS A 291 -15.47 -18.73 0.11
C LYS A 291 -14.33 -19.66 -0.27
N THR A 292 -13.63 -19.34 -1.36
CA THR A 292 -12.55 -20.18 -1.89
C THR A 292 -11.38 -20.27 -0.93
N PHE A 293 -11.07 -19.18 -0.23
CA PHE A 293 -10.01 -19.16 0.75
C PHE A 293 -10.38 -19.91 2.04
N ARG A 294 -11.66 -19.89 2.46
CA ARG A 294 -12.15 -20.73 3.57
C ARG A 294 -12.01 -22.22 3.25
N GLU A 295 -12.39 -22.63 2.05
CA GLU A 295 -12.23 -24.00 1.57
C GLU A 295 -10.74 -24.42 1.58
N PHE A 296 -9.83 -23.51 1.22
CA PHE A 296 -8.40 -23.74 1.31
C PHE A 296 -7.86 -23.86 2.75
N CYS A 297 -8.39 -23.06 3.69
CA CYS A 297 -7.99 -23.11 5.11
C CYS A 297 -8.45 -24.40 5.82
N GLY A 298 -9.53 -25.01 5.33
CA GLY A 298 -10.13 -26.18 5.97
C GLY A 298 -10.97 -25.83 7.21
N PRO A 299 -11.40 -26.85 7.97
CA PRO A 299 -12.29 -26.70 9.11
C PRO A 299 -11.62 -26.02 10.30
N ALA A 300 -12.44 -25.40 11.16
CA ALA A 300 -11.96 -24.70 12.34
C ALA A 300 -11.33 -25.60 13.42
N ASP A 301 -11.61 -26.91 13.42
CA ASP A 301 -11.02 -27.86 14.38
C ASP A 301 -9.85 -28.64 13.73
N PRO A 302 -8.62 -28.51 14.26
CA PRO A 302 -7.43 -29.23 13.79
C PRO A 302 -7.60 -30.74 13.65
N ARG A 303 -8.42 -31.31 14.53
CA ARG A 303 -8.52 -32.76 14.73
C ARG A 303 -9.43 -33.42 13.71
N LEU A 304 -10.21 -32.64 12.96
CA LEU A 304 -11.15 -33.15 11.96
C LEU A 304 -10.50 -33.45 10.60
N GLU A 305 -9.27 -32.95 10.35
CA GLU A 305 -8.51 -33.26 9.14
C GLU A 305 -7.16 -33.89 9.47
N GLU A 306 -7.12 -35.22 9.51
CA GLU A 306 -5.86 -35.97 9.59
C GLU A 306 -5.05 -35.97 8.27
N ARG A 307 -5.55 -35.34 7.20
CA ARG A 307 -4.95 -35.48 5.85
C ARG A 307 -5.28 -34.30 4.95
N GLN A 308 -4.41 -33.29 4.90
CA GLN A 308 -3.83 -32.74 3.64
C GLN A 308 -3.03 -31.44 3.82
N VAL A 309 -3.17 -30.71 4.93
CA VAL A 309 -2.37 -29.49 5.17
C VAL A 309 -1.78 -29.51 6.59
N PRO A 310 -0.48 -29.83 6.77
CA PRO A 310 0.09 -29.93 8.10
C PRO A 310 0.20 -28.53 8.74
N HIS A 311 -0.48 -28.34 9.86
CA HIS A 311 -0.27 -27.26 10.85
C HIS A 311 -0.55 -25.81 10.42
N LEU A 312 -1.12 -25.58 9.24
CA LEU A 312 -1.31 -24.24 8.74
C LEU A 312 -2.79 -23.88 8.71
N LEU A 313 -3.11 -22.70 9.26
CA LEU A 313 -4.18 -21.82 8.77
C LEU A 313 -5.60 -21.90 9.41
N TYR A 314 -5.73 -21.59 10.71
CA TYR A 314 -7.04 -21.18 11.28
C TYR A 314 -7.32 -19.70 10.97
N LEU A 315 -7.81 -19.41 9.77
CA LEU A 315 -8.12 -18.05 9.35
C LEU A 315 -9.60 -17.75 9.48
N PHE A 316 -9.89 -16.68 10.22
CA PHE A 316 -11.19 -16.06 10.24
C PHE A 316 -11.44 -15.39 8.89
N THR A 317 -11.98 -16.14 7.95
CA THR A 317 -12.83 -15.55 6.90
C THR A 317 -14.15 -15.22 7.60
N GLU A 318 -14.56 -13.95 7.61
CA GLU A 318 -15.83 -13.51 8.20
C GLU A 318 -17.02 -14.28 7.56
N ASP A 319 -17.41 -15.42 8.13
CA ASP A 319 -18.80 -15.91 8.25
C ASP A 319 -18.85 -17.01 9.32
N VAL A 320 -20.02 -17.09 9.95
CA VAL A 320 -20.40 -18.05 10.98
C VAL A 320 -20.45 -19.49 10.39
N PRO A 321 -19.96 -20.54 11.10
CA PRO A 321 -20.07 -21.93 10.64
C PRO A 321 -21.52 -22.43 10.52
N GLU A 322 -21.81 -23.15 9.43
CA GLU A 322 -23.11 -23.80 9.11
C GLU A 322 -23.49 -25.00 10.01
N TYR A 323 -22.81 -25.22 11.14
CA TYR A 323 -22.88 -26.51 11.87
C TYR A 323 -23.93 -26.59 13.00
N TYR A 324 -25.01 -25.82 12.95
CA TYR A 324 -26.16 -26.02 13.83
C TYR A 324 -27.45 -26.14 13.00
N LYS A 325 -27.66 -27.33 12.42
CA LYS A 325 -28.99 -27.79 12.05
C LYS A 325 -29.45 -28.83 13.06
N GLU A 326 -30.64 -28.57 13.62
CA GLU A 326 -31.44 -29.38 14.55
C GLU A 326 -31.02 -29.20 16.03
N GLU A 327 -31.87 -28.69 16.95
CA GLU A 327 -33.33 -28.75 17.08
C GLU A 327 -33.95 -27.40 17.52
N GLY A 328 -35.19 -27.15 17.07
CA GLY A 328 -36.15 -26.27 17.76
C GLY A 328 -36.30 -24.85 17.25
N ASP A 329 -37.19 -24.68 16.26
CA ASP A 329 -37.91 -23.43 15.96
C ASP A 329 -37.13 -22.20 15.46
N ILE A 330 -36.27 -22.34 14.44
CA ILE A 330 -36.01 -21.25 13.48
C ILE A 330 -35.88 -21.83 12.06
N VAL A 331 -36.83 -21.47 11.18
CA VAL A 331 -36.74 -21.76 9.74
C VAL A 331 -35.74 -20.78 9.13
N ILE A 332 -34.58 -21.28 8.70
CA ILE A 332 -33.59 -20.52 7.93
C ILE A 332 -33.79 -20.89 6.45
N GLU A 333 -34.54 -20.05 5.73
CA GLU A 333 -34.52 -20.03 4.27
C GLU A 333 -33.40 -19.11 3.79
N ASN A 334 -32.80 -19.50 2.66
CA ASN A 334 -31.74 -18.82 1.92
C ASN A 334 -31.92 -17.28 1.82
N TYR A 335 -30.78 -16.60 1.66
CA TYR A 335 -30.58 -15.16 1.44
C TYR A 335 -30.51 -14.29 2.70
N GLY A 336 -29.27 -14.02 3.11
CA GLY A 336 -28.78 -12.73 3.63
C GLY A 336 -29.58 -12.04 4.73
N TYR A 337 -29.03 -11.99 5.94
CA TYR A 337 -29.36 -10.91 6.87
C TYR A 337 -28.68 -9.61 6.42
N PHE A 338 -29.39 -8.83 5.61
CA PHE A 338 -29.24 -7.38 5.61
C PHE A 338 -29.84 -6.83 6.90
N ILE A 339 -29.01 -6.31 7.80
CA ILE A 339 -29.50 -5.29 8.74
C ILE A 339 -29.69 -4.01 7.93
N ARG A 340 -30.95 -3.68 7.62
CA ARG A 340 -31.30 -2.32 7.17
C ARG A 340 -30.84 -1.35 8.27
N GLY A 341 -29.79 -0.60 7.99
CA GLY A 341 -29.35 0.54 8.81
C GLY A 341 -28.16 0.32 9.74
N ALA A 342 -27.25 -0.62 9.46
CA ALA A 342 -25.99 -0.75 10.20
C ALA A 342 -24.78 -0.79 9.27
N SER A 343 -24.17 0.37 9.07
CA SER A 343 -22.90 0.63 8.38
C SER A 343 -21.66 0.21 9.20
N THR A 344 -21.79 -0.73 10.13
CA THR A 344 -20.87 -0.83 11.28
C THR A 344 -19.93 -2.04 11.32
N THR A 345 -20.13 -3.11 10.53
CA THR A 345 -19.20 -4.25 10.53
C THR A 345 -18.05 -4.09 9.54
N PHE A 346 -18.29 -3.52 8.35
CA PHE A 346 -17.20 -3.04 7.49
C PHE A 346 -16.37 -1.96 8.20
N SER A 347 -17.00 -1.20 9.10
CA SER A 347 -16.34 -0.20 9.93
C SER A 347 -15.41 -0.78 10.99
N ALA A 348 -15.49 -2.05 11.41
CA ALA A 348 -14.58 -2.58 12.44
C ALA A 348 -13.22 -2.95 11.85
N VAL A 349 -13.20 -3.74 10.76
CA VAL A 349 -11.98 -4.05 9.99
C VAL A 349 -11.45 -2.80 9.27
N HIS A 350 -12.32 -1.97 8.69
CA HIS A 350 -11.88 -0.71 8.07
C HIS A 350 -11.47 0.33 9.12
N ARG A 351 -12.07 0.38 10.32
CA ARG A 351 -11.48 1.16 11.44
C ARG A 351 -10.18 0.54 11.88
N TRP A 352 -9.99 -0.78 11.87
CA TRP A 352 -8.74 -1.41 12.30
C TRP A 352 -7.57 -1.12 11.37
N VAL A 353 -7.78 -1.27 10.05
CA VAL A 353 -6.78 -0.90 9.06
C VAL A 353 -6.62 0.63 8.97
N SER A 354 -7.64 1.41 9.37
CA SER A 354 -7.55 2.88 9.51
C SER A 354 -7.12 3.36 10.91
N ALA A 355 -7.06 2.52 11.95
CA ALA A 355 -6.92 2.92 13.37
C ALA A 355 -5.46 3.14 13.76
N ILE A 356 -4.54 2.74 12.89
CA ILE A 356 -3.16 3.21 12.89
C ILE A 356 -3.10 4.70 12.44
N HIS A 357 -4.22 5.31 12.05
CA HIS A 357 -4.29 6.70 11.61
C HIS A 357 -5.56 7.44 12.09
N VAL A 358 -5.50 8.14 13.23
CA VAL A 358 -6.47 9.20 13.57
C VAL A 358 -5.78 10.56 13.62
N PRO A 359 -6.28 11.55 12.87
CA PRO A 359 -6.87 12.71 13.51
C PRO A 359 -8.34 12.89 13.12
N ARG A 360 -9.14 13.35 14.10
CA ARG A 360 -10.56 13.69 13.98
C ARG A 360 -10.78 14.91 13.07
N GLY A 361 -11.93 14.90 12.37
CA GLY A 361 -12.74 16.10 12.12
C GLY A 361 -13.15 16.37 10.67
N LEU A 362 -14.39 16.07 10.28
CA LEU A 362 -15.45 17.06 10.02
C LEU A 362 -16.81 16.36 9.79
N TYR A 363 -17.88 17.03 10.22
CA TYR A 363 -19.27 16.57 10.27
C TYR A 363 -20.10 16.88 9.00
N MET A 364 -21.18 16.10 8.84
CA MET A 364 -22.50 16.37 8.21
C MET A 364 -22.62 16.50 6.66
N PHE A 365 -23.66 15.87 6.08
CA PHE A 365 -24.99 16.47 5.87
C PHE A 365 -26.05 15.41 5.48
N LEU A 366 -27.21 15.51 6.16
CA LEU A 366 -28.56 14.94 5.95
C LEU A 366 -28.75 13.45 5.63
#